data_AF-A0A1I1VJD4-F1
#
_entry.id   AF-A0A1I1VJD4-F1
#
_cell.length_a   1.000
_cell.length_b   1.000
_cell.length_c   1.000
_cell.angle_alpha   90.00
_cell.angle_beta   90.00
_cell.angle_gamma   90.00
#
_symmetry.space_group_name_H-M   'P 1'
#
loop_
_entity.id
_entity.type
_entity.pdbx_description
1 polymer ?
#
loop_
_entity_poly.entity_id
_entity_poly.type
_entity_poly.pdbx_seq_one_letter_code
_entity_poly.pdbx_strand_id
1 'polypeptide(L)'
;MHWNDGWQVYLGTTWYEVTGTDPGTDPAPTADLDGNGQVNGKDAIEFLRTFGTKRGQLHYNPKADFDADGVIWKPDLIAFVKAGHFGAGLNAVLQKAIAEIDQCAG
;
A
#
# COMPACT_ATOMS: atom_id res chain seq x y z
N MET A 1 -28.54 7.03 13.78
CA MET A 1 -27.57 7.12 14.90
C MET A 1 -26.52 6.05 14.64
N HIS A 2 -25.26 6.48 14.52
CA HIS A 2 -24.00 5.75 14.30
C HIS A 2 -23.98 4.56 13.31
N TRP A 3 -23.14 4.76 12.30
CA TRP A 3 -22.81 3.93 11.15
C TRP A 3 -21.72 2.91 11.52
N ASN A 4 -21.70 1.76 10.84
CA ASN A 4 -20.51 0.93 10.61
C ASN A 4 -20.74 0.00 9.38
N ASP A 5 -20.15 0.42 8.25
CA ASP A 5 -19.27 -0.39 7.38
C ASP A 5 -19.82 -1.40 6.36
N GLY A 6 -20.91 -1.10 5.63
CA GLY A 6 -21.23 -1.89 4.45
C GLY A 6 -22.31 -1.35 3.52
N TRP A 7 -22.08 -1.46 2.20
CA TRP A 7 -23.11 -1.26 1.18
C TRP A 7 -23.96 -2.53 1.06
N GLN A 8 -25.29 -2.38 1.09
CA GLN A 8 -26.24 -3.47 0.88
C GLN A 8 -26.93 -3.29 -0.47
N VAL A 9 -26.95 -4.35 -1.29
CA VAL A 9 -27.71 -4.38 -2.55
C VAL A 9 -28.86 -5.37 -2.41
N TYR A 10 -30.05 -4.95 -2.86
CA TYR A 10 -31.27 -5.75 -2.85
C TYR A 10 -31.57 -6.29 -4.25
N LEU A 11 -31.49 -7.61 -4.42
CA LEU A 11 -31.84 -8.30 -5.67
C LEU A 11 -33.19 -9.04 -5.56
N GLY A 12 -34.15 -8.44 -4.87
CA GLY A 12 -35.54 -8.91 -4.83
C GLY A 12 -35.89 -9.91 -3.72
N THR A 13 -35.05 -10.91 -3.42
CA THR A 13 -35.40 -11.91 -2.39
C THR A 13 -34.42 -12.01 -1.23
N THR A 14 -33.20 -11.49 -1.38
CA THR A 14 -32.16 -11.57 -0.36
C THR A 14 -31.31 -10.30 -0.36
N TRP A 15 -30.86 -9.92 0.84
CA TRP A 15 -29.86 -8.90 1.05
C TRP A 15 -28.48 -9.53 0.97
N TYR A 16 -27.60 -8.94 0.19
CA TYR A 16 -26.19 -9.32 0.15
C TYR A 16 -25.38 -8.25 0.88
N GLU A 17 -24.54 -8.69 1.82
CA GLU A 17 -23.47 -7.86 2.35
C GLU A 17 -22.41 -7.74 1.26
N VAL A 18 -22.27 -6.54 0.68
CA VAL A 18 -21.19 -6.26 -0.27
C VAL A 18 -19.95 -5.92 0.55
N THR A 19 -19.29 -6.96 1.07
CA THR A 19 -17.96 -6.80 1.65
C THR A 19 -16.96 -6.69 0.50
N GLY A 20 -16.74 -5.47 0.01
CA GLY A 20 -15.49 -5.13 -0.67
C GLY A 20 -15.51 -4.81 -2.16
N THR A 21 -16.46 -4.01 -2.64
CA THR A 21 -16.19 -3.19 -3.83
C THR A 21 -16.82 -1.80 -3.66
N ASP A 22 -16.19 -1.00 -2.80
CA ASP A 22 -16.21 0.45 -3.00
C ASP A 22 -15.43 0.70 -4.31
N PRO A 23 -15.85 1.60 -5.21
CA PRO A 23 -14.94 2.10 -6.25
C PRO A 23 -13.62 2.69 -5.71
N GLY A 24 -13.43 2.75 -4.38
CA GLY A 24 -12.16 2.99 -3.67
C GLY A 24 -11.62 1.86 -2.77
N THR A 25 -12.10 0.60 -2.82
CA THR A 25 -11.49 -0.52 -2.05
C THR A 25 -10.28 -1.09 -2.79
N ASP A 26 -9.22 -0.30 -2.75
CA ASP A 26 -7.87 -0.74 -3.03
C ASP A 26 -7.53 -1.95 -2.13
N PRO A 27 -6.90 -3.02 -2.64
CA PRO A 27 -6.50 -4.17 -1.83
C PRO A 27 -5.68 -3.70 -0.63
N ALA A 28 -5.92 -4.30 0.54
CA ALA A 28 -5.20 -3.95 1.76
C ALA A 28 -3.68 -3.93 1.49
N PRO A 29 -2.97 -2.87 1.92
CA PRO A 29 -1.55 -2.75 1.63
C PRO A 29 -0.79 -3.92 2.22
N THR A 30 0.20 -4.41 1.47
CA THR A 30 0.99 -5.58 1.82
C THR A 30 2.45 -5.35 1.46
N ALA A 31 3.36 -5.84 2.30
CA ALA A 31 4.78 -5.82 1.99
C ALA A 31 5.20 -6.93 1.00
N ASP A 32 4.35 -7.95 0.79
CA ASP A 32 4.48 -8.95 -0.29
C ASP A 32 3.77 -8.41 -1.55
N LEU A 33 4.47 -7.53 -2.25
CA LEU A 33 3.94 -6.79 -3.40
C LEU A 33 3.90 -7.65 -4.67
N ASP A 34 4.84 -8.59 -4.81
CA ASP A 34 4.85 -9.51 -5.95
C ASP A 34 3.94 -10.74 -5.74
N GLY A 35 3.43 -10.93 -4.51
CA GLY A 35 2.44 -11.96 -4.16
C GLY A 35 3.01 -13.36 -4.08
N ASN A 36 4.33 -13.49 -3.87
CA ASN A 36 5.02 -14.79 -3.81
C ASN A 36 5.01 -15.43 -2.41
N GLY A 37 4.45 -14.74 -1.41
CA GLY A 37 4.39 -15.19 -0.02
C GLY A 37 5.65 -14.90 0.80
N GLN A 38 6.62 -14.17 0.26
CA GLN A 38 7.87 -13.78 0.92
C GLN A 38 8.12 -12.30 0.75
N VAL A 39 8.39 -11.60 1.84
CA VAL A 39 8.82 -10.20 1.79
C VAL A 39 10.33 -10.13 1.63
N ASN A 40 10.81 -9.80 0.43
CA ASN A 40 12.23 -9.75 0.11
C ASN A 40 12.58 -8.59 -0.86
N GLY A 41 13.78 -8.66 -1.45
CA GLY A 41 14.25 -7.60 -2.36
C GLY A 41 13.41 -7.42 -3.62
N LYS A 42 12.66 -8.43 -4.06
CA LYS A 42 11.73 -8.31 -5.19
C LYS A 42 10.57 -7.36 -4.86
N ASP A 43 10.03 -7.45 -3.66
CA ASP A 43 8.99 -6.53 -3.20
C ASP A 43 9.52 -5.11 -3.11
N ALA A 44 10.76 -4.93 -2.67
CA ALA A 44 11.37 -3.60 -2.63
C ALA A 44 11.56 -3.02 -4.05
N ILE A 45 11.93 -3.84 -5.04
CA ILE A 45 11.97 -3.40 -6.44
C ILE A 45 10.59 -3.02 -6.93
N GLU A 46 9.56 -3.80 -6.58
CA GLU A 46 8.18 -3.51 -6.97
C GLU A 46 7.67 -2.21 -6.34
N PHE A 47 7.95 -1.99 -5.05
CA PHE A 47 7.65 -0.73 -4.37
C PHE A 47 8.34 0.47 -5.04
N LEU A 48 9.62 0.34 -5.40
CA LEU A 48 10.36 1.44 -6.04
C LEU A 48 9.86 1.78 -7.45
N ARG A 49 9.22 0.83 -8.16
CA ARG A 49 8.58 1.10 -9.46
C ARG A 49 7.32 1.95 -9.34
N THR A 50 6.63 1.83 -8.21
CA THR A 50 5.37 2.53 -7.94
C THR A 50 5.61 3.82 -7.16
N PHE A 51 6.79 3.99 -6.55
CA PHE A 51 7.17 5.19 -5.81
C PHE A 51 7.09 6.45 -6.67
N GLY A 52 6.39 7.46 -6.19
CA GLY A 52 6.13 8.69 -6.93
C GLY A 52 4.88 8.69 -7.79
N THR A 53 4.16 7.56 -7.85
CA THR A 53 2.88 7.49 -8.58
C THR A 53 1.70 7.83 -7.68
N LYS A 54 0.60 8.24 -8.30
CA LYS A 54 -0.69 8.50 -7.63
C LYS A 54 -1.84 7.79 -8.32
N ARG A 55 -2.97 7.65 -7.63
CA ARG A 55 -4.18 7.00 -8.14
C ARG A 55 -4.54 7.52 -9.54
N GLY A 56 -4.73 6.59 -10.47
CA GLY A 56 -5.02 6.87 -11.88
C GLY A 56 -3.79 7.02 -12.79
N GLN A 57 -2.57 7.00 -12.25
CA GLN A 57 -1.35 6.96 -13.06
C GLN A 57 -0.96 5.53 -13.45
N LEU A 58 -0.29 5.42 -14.60
CA LEU A 58 0.35 4.19 -15.03
C LEU A 58 1.41 3.79 -13.98
N HIS A 59 1.35 2.54 -13.52
CA HIS A 59 2.16 1.97 -12.44
C HIS A 59 1.77 2.37 -11.00
N TYR A 60 0.62 3.03 -10.79
CA TYR A 60 0.05 3.07 -9.44
C TYR A 60 -0.35 1.65 -9.01
N ASN A 61 0.20 1.19 -7.89
CA ASN A 61 -0.18 -0.07 -7.27
C ASN A 61 -0.81 0.23 -5.91
N PRO A 62 -2.13 0.02 -5.75
CA PRO A 62 -2.81 0.30 -4.49
C PRO A 62 -2.27 -0.49 -3.29
N LYS A 63 -1.61 -1.63 -3.52
CA LYS A 63 -0.98 -2.41 -2.44
C LYS A 63 0.24 -1.71 -1.82
N ALA A 64 0.84 -0.77 -2.55
CA ALA A 64 1.99 0.00 -2.12
C ALA A 64 1.61 1.38 -1.53
N ASP A 65 0.32 1.70 -1.49
CA ASP A 65 -0.26 2.87 -0.84
C ASP A 65 -0.70 2.46 0.57
N PHE A 66 0.23 2.53 1.53
CA PHE A 66 0.10 2.01 2.87
C PHE A 66 -0.75 2.88 3.79
N ASP A 67 -0.82 4.19 3.54
CA ASP A 67 -1.69 5.10 4.29
C ASP A 67 -3.01 5.43 3.55
N ALA A 68 -3.18 4.91 2.34
CA ALA A 68 -4.36 5.03 1.49
C ALA A 68 -4.69 6.48 1.11
N ASP A 69 -3.69 7.37 1.05
CA ASP A 69 -3.86 8.78 0.69
C ASP A 69 -3.98 9.00 -0.84
N GLY A 70 -3.75 7.94 -1.62
CA GLY A 70 -3.80 7.95 -3.09
C GLY A 70 -2.48 8.32 -3.75
N VAL A 71 -1.38 8.45 -3.01
CA VAL A 71 -0.05 8.86 -3.49
C VAL A 71 1.03 8.00 -2.82
N ILE A 72 1.75 7.21 -3.61
CA ILE A 72 2.82 6.36 -3.08
C ILE A 72 4.09 7.20 -2.90
N TRP A 73 4.39 7.59 -1.66
CA TRP A 73 5.52 8.45 -1.32
C TRP A 73 6.17 8.08 0.02
N LYS A 74 6.75 9.07 0.71
CA LYS A 74 7.54 8.90 1.94
C LYS A 74 6.80 8.14 3.05
N PRO A 75 5.52 8.46 3.37
CA PRO A 75 4.79 7.74 4.42
C PRO A 75 4.71 6.24 4.12
N ASP A 76 4.45 5.89 2.86
CA ASP A 76 4.37 4.51 2.40
C ASP A 76 5.71 3.80 2.46
N LEU A 77 6.80 4.47 2.11
CA LEU A 77 8.13 3.88 2.20
C LEU A 77 8.47 3.52 3.65
N ILE A 78 8.14 4.40 4.60
CA ILE A 78 8.36 4.14 6.03
C ILE A 78 7.48 2.96 6.49
N ALA A 79 6.21 2.93 6.08
CA ALA A 79 5.30 1.85 6.42
C ALA A 79 5.74 0.51 5.81
N PHE A 80 6.14 0.50 4.54
CA PHE A 80 6.69 -0.66 3.83
C PHE A 80 7.94 -1.21 4.52
N VAL A 81 8.88 -0.34 4.91
CA VAL A 81 10.09 -0.74 5.65
C VAL A 81 9.76 -1.32 7.03
N LYS A 82 8.76 -0.77 7.73
CA LYS A 82 8.30 -1.30 9.02
C LYS A 82 7.57 -2.63 8.88
N ALA A 83 6.79 -2.80 7.82
CA ALA A 83 6.02 -4.01 7.57
C ALA A 83 6.89 -5.16 7.01
N GLY A 84 7.98 -4.83 6.32
CA GLY A 84 8.83 -5.82 5.67
C GLY A 84 10.01 -6.30 6.50
N HIS A 85 10.33 -7.58 6.36
CA HIS A 85 11.47 -8.23 7.01
C HIS A 85 12.63 -8.36 6.03
N PHE A 86 13.19 -7.21 5.61
CA PHE A 86 14.27 -7.19 4.63
C PHE A 86 15.59 -7.68 5.23
N GLY A 87 16.39 -8.38 4.42
CA GLY A 87 17.75 -8.74 4.82
C GLY A 87 18.59 -7.51 5.19
N ALA A 88 19.57 -7.69 6.07
CA ALA A 88 20.31 -6.60 6.71
C ALA A 88 20.91 -5.57 5.72
N GLY A 89 21.39 -6.01 4.55
CA GLY A 89 21.93 -5.13 3.52
C GLY A 89 20.87 -4.19 2.92
N LEU A 90 19.69 -4.74 2.57
CA LEU A 90 18.60 -3.95 2.00
C LEU A 90 17.96 -3.03 3.06
N ASN A 91 17.79 -3.52 4.29
CA ASN A 91 17.28 -2.70 5.39
C ASN A 91 18.18 -1.47 5.63
N ALA A 92 19.52 -1.65 5.61
CA ALA A 92 20.45 -0.52 5.76
C ALA A 92 20.31 0.53 4.65
N VAL A 93 20.11 0.10 3.40
CA VAL A 93 19.90 1.00 2.26
C VAL A 93 18.57 1.76 2.39
N LEU A 94 17.48 1.07 2.74
CA LEU A 94 16.16 1.69 2.89
C LEU A 94 16.13 2.67 4.07
N GLN A 95 16.76 2.34 5.20
CA GLN A 95 16.89 3.24 6.34
C GLN A 95 17.71 4.49 6.01
N LYS A 96 18.80 4.34 5.23
CA LYS A 96 19.56 5.48 4.71
C LYS A 96 18.72 6.36 3.79
N ALA A 97 17.94 5.76 2.90
CA ALA A 97 17.04 6.50 2.01
C ALA A 97 15.98 7.28 2.81
N ILE A 98 15.37 6.68 3.83
CA ILE A 98 14.43 7.38 4.74
C ILE A 98 15.10 8.58 5.41
N ALA A 99 16.34 8.42 5.90
CA ALA A 99 17.07 9.50 6.56
C ALA A 99 17.44 10.66 5.60
N GLU A 100 17.82 10.35 4.35
CA GLU A 100 18.11 11.37 3.33
C GLU A 100 16.86 12.10 2.86
N ILE A 101 15.74 11.39 2.78
CA ILE A 101 14.42 11.93 2.45
C ILE A 101 13.94 12.96 3.48
N ASP A 102 14.29 12.79 4.75
CA ASP A 102 13.94 13.71 5.84
C ASP A 102 14.78 15.01 5.80
N GLN A 103 16.01 14.93 5.26
CA GLN A 103 16.93 16.08 5.14
C GLN A 103 16.53 17.07 4.04
N CYS A 104 15.64 16.71 3.11
CA CYS A 104 15.11 17.61 2.09
C CYS A 104 13.84 18.37 2.52
N ALA A 105 13.39 18.23 3.77
CA ALA A 105 12.24 18.98 4.31
C ALA A 105 12.63 20.29 5.04
N GLY A 106 13.90 20.71 4.95
CA GLY A 106 14.42 21.95 5.51
C GLY A 106 14.44 23.11 4.51
#